data_AF-G9BAP0-F1
#
_entry.id   AF-G9BAP0-F1
#
_cell.length_a   1.000
_cell.length_b   1.000
_cell.length_c   1.000
_cell.angle_alpha   90.00
_cell.angle_beta   90.00
_cell.angle_gamma   90.00
#
_symmetry.space_group_name_H-M   'P 1'
#
loop_
_entity.id
_entity.type
_entity.pdbx_description
1 polymer ?
#
loop_
_entity_poly.entity_id
_entity_poly.type
_entity_poly.pdbx_seq_one_letter_code
_entity_poly.pdbx_strand_id
1 'polypeptide(L)'
;MEVFELILIGDDVEQKSLLNLGIDYFQQRGYEIEHNIALEGSSGLLYLFDLLIKKGQETHPVLIKDWKRTVGVNMIINADKASENTQLSRPIIISNKFSDHAKAYSNKRRITLLTKKDLQMKK
;
A
#
# COMPACT_ATOMS: atom_id res chain seq x y z
N MET A 1 -18.22 10.25 -49.07
CA MET A 1 -18.81 9.27 -48.15
C MET A 1 -17.75 8.91 -47.14
N GLU A 2 -17.63 9.73 -46.10
CA GLU A 2 -16.99 9.36 -44.84
C GLU A 2 -17.77 10.10 -43.76
N VAL A 3 -18.52 9.34 -42.98
CA VAL A 3 -19.09 9.75 -41.70
C VAL A 3 -18.42 8.83 -40.70
N PHE A 4 -17.38 9.34 -40.06
CA PHE A 4 -16.83 8.75 -38.85
C PHE A 4 -16.76 9.85 -37.79
N GLU A 5 -17.93 10.19 -37.28
CA GLU A 5 -18.04 10.88 -36.00
C GLU A 5 -19.08 10.19 -35.12
N LEU A 6 -18.69 10.05 -33.86
CA LEU A 6 -19.45 9.75 -32.65
C LEU A 6 -19.79 8.29 -32.32
N ILE A 7 -19.74 8.06 -30.99
CA ILE A 7 -19.95 6.83 -30.21
C ILE A 7 -18.61 6.09 -30.02
N LEU A 8 -17.82 6.34 -28.96
CA LEU A 8 -18.15 6.21 -27.54
C LEU A 8 -17.31 7.16 -26.68
N ILE A 9 -17.93 8.22 -26.17
CA ILE A 9 -17.56 8.76 -24.85
C ILE A 9 -18.15 7.76 -23.86
N GLY A 10 -17.42 6.68 -23.59
CA GLY A 10 -17.70 5.78 -22.48
C GLY A 10 -16.83 6.20 -21.32
N ASP A 11 -17.45 6.56 -20.19
CA ASP A 11 -16.82 6.89 -18.92
C ASP A 11 -15.99 5.72 -18.33
N ASP A 12 -14.86 5.39 -18.95
CA ASP A 12 -13.82 4.58 -18.33
C ASP A 12 -12.63 5.50 -18.03
N VAL A 13 -12.81 6.38 -17.04
CA VAL A 13 -11.67 6.98 -16.34
C VAL A 13 -10.96 5.82 -15.67
N GLU A 14 -10.00 5.24 -16.39
CA GLU A 14 -9.25 4.04 -16.04
C GLU A 14 -8.94 4.03 -14.54
N GLN A 15 -9.71 3.25 -13.78
CA GLN A 15 -9.71 3.40 -12.33
C GLN A 15 -8.39 2.83 -11.80
N LYS A 16 -7.41 3.70 -11.54
CA LYS A 16 -6.09 3.28 -11.06
C LYS A 16 -6.22 2.30 -9.87
N SER A 17 -5.48 1.20 -9.96
CA SER A 17 -5.34 0.21 -8.89
C SER A 17 -4.76 0.83 -7.63
N LEU A 18 -4.94 0.20 -6.46
CA LEU A 18 -4.29 0.68 -5.24
C LEU A 18 -2.77 0.68 -5.34
N LEU A 19 -2.20 -0.22 -6.16
CA LEU A 19 -0.77 -0.24 -6.47
C LEU A 19 -0.33 1.06 -7.16
N ASN A 20 -0.97 1.40 -8.27
CA ASN A 20 -0.61 2.60 -9.04
C ASN A 20 -0.82 3.87 -8.22
N LEU A 21 -1.92 3.94 -7.46
CA LEU A 21 -2.16 5.06 -6.55
C LEU A 21 -1.12 5.14 -5.43
N GLY A 22 -0.66 4.01 -4.90
CA GLY A 22 0.39 3.94 -3.89
C GLY A 22 1.73 4.44 -4.43
N ILE A 23 2.13 3.98 -5.61
CA ILE A 23 3.35 4.41 -6.30
C ILE A 23 3.33 5.93 -6.52
N ASP A 24 2.27 6.46 -7.14
CA ASP A 24 2.10 7.89 -7.37
C ASP A 24 2.21 8.69 -6.06
N TYR A 25 1.51 8.23 -5.01
CA TYR A 25 1.47 8.89 -3.71
C TYR A 25 2.86 9.00 -3.06
N PHE A 26 3.66 7.93 -3.12
CA PHE A 26 4.99 7.89 -2.53
C PHE A 26 6.03 8.64 -3.38
N GLN A 27 5.99 8.50 -4.72
CA GLN A 27 6.88 9.23 -5.61
C GLN A 27 6.73 10.75 -5.49
N GLN A 28 5.49 11.25 -5.44
CA GLN A 28 5.20 12.68 -5.24
C GLN A 28 5.73 13.21 -3.89
N ARG A 29 5.98 12.32 -2.94
CA ARG A 29 6.54 12.64 -1.60
C ARG A 29 8.05 12.40 -1.52
N GLY A 30 8.69 12.09 -2.64
CA GLY A 30 10.14 11.92 -2.74
C GLY A 30 10.66 10.63 -2.12
N TYR A 31 9.87 9.55 -2.18
CA TYR A 31 10.35 8.21 -1.84
C TYR A 31 10.95 7.52 -3.07
N GLU A 32 12.04 6.79 -2.84
CA GLU A 32 12.50 5.73 -3.74
C GLU A 32 11.62 4.49 -3.53
N ILE A 33 11.36 3.72 -4.61
CA ILE A 33 10.43 2.60 -4.58
C ILE A 33 11.04 1.37 -5.26
N GLU A 34 11.01 0.24 -4.57
CA GLU A 34 11.29 -1.09 -5.11
C GLU A 34 10.02 -1.96 -5.06
N HIS A 35 9.87 -2.90 -5.99
CA HIS A 35 8.64 -3.70 -6.18
C HIS A 35 8.89 -5.19 -5.94
N ASN A 36 7.86 -5.91 -5.48
CA ASN A 36 7.84 -7.37 -5.36
C ASN A 36 9.04 -7.93 -4.59
N ILE A 37 9.20 -7.44 -3.36
CA ILE A 37 10.38 -7.72 -2.55
C ILE A 37 10.13 -8.95 -1.68
N ALA A 38 11.08 -9.88 -1.73
CA ALA A 38 11.17 -11.01 -0.81
C ALA A 38 12.40 -10.83 0.08
N LEU A 39 12.19 -10.79 1.40
CA LEU A 39 13.27 -10.66 2.38
C LEU A 39 13.22 -11.80 3.37
N GLU A 40 14.39 -12.38 3.64
CA GLU A 40 14.55 -13.33 4.72
C GLU A 40 14.63 -12.57 6.05
N GLY A 41 13.75 -12.90 6.98
CA GLY A 41 13.81 -12.36 8.33
C GLY A 41 14.84 -13.10 9.19
N SER A 42 15.14 -12.56 10.37
CA SER A 42 16.05 -13.15 11.35
C SER A 42 15.70 -14.57 11.79
N SER A 43 14.45 -15.00 11.58
CA SER A 43 13.97 -16.36 11.84
C SER A 43 14.21 -17.36 10.69
N GLY A 44 14.82 -16.94 9.58
CA GLY A 44 14.96 -17.73 8.36
C GLY A 44 13.68 -17.86 7.52
N LEU A 45 12.62 -17.10 7.86
CA LEU A 45 11.38 -17.08 7.10
C LEU A 45 11.42 -16.01 6.02
N LEU A 46 10.93 -16.35 4.84
CA LEU A 46 10.75 -15.39 3.75
C LEU A 46 9.45 -14.58 3.94
N TYR A 47 9.58 -13.27 3.88
CA TYR A 47 8.48 -12.31 3.94
C TYR A 47 8.35 -11.59 2.60
N LEU A 48 7.12 -11.47 2.12
CA LEU A 48 6.79 -10.81 0.87
C LEU A 48 6.16 -9.45 1.11
N PHE A 49 6.68 -8.45 0.40
CA PHE A 49 6.16 -7.08 0.41
C PHE A 49 5.85 -6.64 -1.01
N ASP A 50 4.74 -5.93 -1.17
CA ASP A 50 4.30 -5.44 -2.47
C ASP A 50 5.27 -4.33 -2.94
N LEU A 51 5.65 -3.43 -2.02
CA LEU A 51 6.68 -2.41 -2.24
C LEU A 51 7.62 -2.30 -1.04
N LEU A 52 8.83 -1.80 -1.32
CA LEU A 52 9.73 -1.24 -0.32
C LEU A 52 9.94 0.23 -0.66
N ILE A 53 9.62 1.13 0.25
CA ILE A 53 9.80 2.57 0.03
C ILE A 53 10.90 3.11 0.94
N LYS A 54 11.72 4.01 0.42
CA LYS A 54 12.85 4.57 1.16
C LYS A 54 12.88 6.09 1.09
N LYS A 55 13.13 6.73 2.23
CA LYS A 55 13.39 8.18 2.32
C LYS A 55 14.33 8.48 3.47
N GLY A 56 15.52 9.00 3.14
CA GLY A 56 16.58 9.18 4.12
C GLY A 56 17.06 7.83 4.68
N GLN A 57 17.00 7.67 6.00
CA GLN A 57 17.40 6.43 6.70
C GLN A 57 16.22 5.48 6.95
N GLU A 58 14.99 5.88 6.63
CA GLU A 58 13.81 5.06 6.85
C GLU A 58 13.46 4.27 5.59
N THR A 59 13.33 2.95 5.77
CA THR A 59 12.89 2.01 4.74
C THR A 59 11.64 1.29 5.25
N HIS A 60 10.50 1.57 4.64
CA HIS A 60 9.21 1.01 5.04
C HIS A 60 8.75 -0.07 4.06
N PRO A 61 8.34 -1.25 4.54
CA PRO A 61 7.62 -2.21 3.71
C PRO A 61 6.18 -1.75 3.54
N VAL A 62 5.66 -1.91 2.33
CA VAL A 62 4.27 -1.62 2.00
C VAL A 62 3.56 -2.91 1.64
N LEU A 63 2.41 -3.15 2.28
CA LEU A 63 1.50 -4.22 1.88
C LEU A 63 0.22 -3.63 1.32
N ILE A 64 -0.14 -4.05 0.12
CA ILE A 64 -1.32 -3.64 -0.61
C ILE A 64 -2.33 -4.78 -0.59
N LYS A 65 -3.56 -4.44 -0.20
CA LYS A 65 -4.68 -5.37 -0.09
C LYS A 65 -5.83 -4.80 -0.89
N ASP A 66 -5.67 -4.90 -2.21
CA ASP A 66 -6.63 -4.42 -3.21
C ASP A 66 -7.78 -5.41 -3.40
N TRP A 67 -8.61 -5.49 -2.36
CA TRP A 67 -9.81 -6.31 -2.34
C TRP A 67 -11.01 -5.53 -1.82
N LYS A 68 -12.20 -6.12 -1.95
CA LYS A 68 -13.46 -5.52 -1.48
C LYS A 68 -13.73 -5.75 0.02
N ARG A 69 -12.88 -6.52 0.71
CA ARG A 69 -13.06 -6.90 2.13
C ARG A 69 -12.37 -5.92 3.08
N THR A 70 -12.85 -5.89 4.33
CA THR A 70 -12.23 -5.14 5.42
C THR A 70 -10.96 -5.84 5.92
N VAL A 71 -9.84 -5.14 5.99
CA VAL A 71 -8.61 -5.65 6.62
C VAL A 71 -8.80 -5.68 8.13
N GLY A 72 -8.64 -6.88 8.70
CA GLY A 72 -8.72 -7.13 10.14
C GLY A 72 -7.38 -6.96 10.85
N VAL A 73 -7.41 -6.93 12.19
CA VAL A 73 -6.24 -6.67 13.04
C VAL A 73 -5.11 -7.69 12.87
N ASN A 74 -5.43 -8.96 12.63
CA ASN A 74 -4.41 -10.01 12.47
C ASN A 74 -3.47 -9.74 11.30
N MET A 75 -3.97 -9.15 10.21
CA MET A 75 -3.10 -8.78 9.08
C MET A 75 -2.14 -7.66 9.44
N ILE A 76 -2.60 -6.69 10.24
CA ILE A 76 -1.73 -5.61 10.72
C ILE A 76 -0.66 -6.16 11.66
N ILE A 77 -1.03 -7.05 12.58
CA ILE A 77 -0.09 -7.71 13.49
C ILE A 77 0.96 -8.50 12.71
N ASN A 78 0.55 -9.23 11.68
CA ASN A 78 1.49 -10.03 10.87
C ASN A 78 2.44 -9.13 10.08
N ALA A 79 1.97 -8.01 9.53
CA ALA A 79 2.82 -7.05 8.84
C ALA A 79 3.82 -6.36 9.80
N ASP A 80 3.38 -6.02 11.01
CA ASP A 80 4.22 -5.45 12.07
C ASP A 80 5.36 -6.41 12.42
N LYS A 81 5.02 -7.67 12.71
CA LYS A 81 6.00 -8.74 12.97
C LYS A 81 6.92 -8.99 11.79
N ALA A 82 6.41 -8.97 10.55
CA ALA A 82 7.24 -9.15 9.36
C ALA A 82 8.30 -8.06 9.27
N SER A 83 7.91 -6.80 9.49
CA SER A 83 8.82 -5.66 9.46
C SER A 83 9.89 -5.73 10.56
N GLU A 84 9.50 -6.14 11.77
CA GLU A 84 10.45 -6.36 12.88
C GLU A 84 11.44 -7.49 12.56
N ASN A 85 10.99 -8.61 12.01
CA ASN A 85 11.86 -9.74 11.65
C ASN A 85 12.81 -9.40 10.51
N THR A 86 12.43 -8.51 9.58
CA THR A 86 13.27 -8.07 8.46
C THR A 86 14.06 -6.79 8.77
N GLN A 87 14.06 -6.32 10.03
CA GLN A 87 14.76 -5.12 10.47
C GLN A 87 14.39 -3.84 9.69
N LEU A 88 13.17 -3.79 9.15
CA LEU A 88 12.65 -2.64 8.44
C LEU A 88 11.93 -1.68 9.40
N SER A 89 11.67 -0.46 8.91
CA SER A 89 10.80 0.48 9.62
C SER A 89 9.36 -0.03 9.64
N ARG A 90 8.52 0.59 10.47
CA ARG A 90 7.11 0.21 10.65
C ARG A 90 6.39 0.09 9.30
N PRO A 91 5.54 -0.93 9.09
CA PRO A 91 4.90 -1.12 7.79
C PRO A 91 3.91 -0.02 7.46
N ILE A 92 3.61 0.12 6.18
CA ILE A 92 2.47 0.88 5.66
C ILE A 92 1.51 -0.09 4.99
N ILE A 93 0.22 -0.02 5.36
CA ILE A 93 -0.80 -0.90 4.80
C ILE A 93 -1.75 -0.08 3.95
N ILE A 94 -1.95 -0.52 2.71
CA ILE A 94 -2.87 0.08 1.75
C ILE A 94 -4.06 -0.85 1.54
N SER A 95 -5.28 -0.37 1.80
CA SER A 95 -6.50 -1.12 1.50
C SER A 95 -7.72 -0.22 1.39
N ASN A 96 -8.81 -0.73 0.81
CA ASN A 96 -10.05 0.03 0.70
C ASN A 96 -10.72 0.28 2.07
N LYS A 97 -10.63 -0.67 3.02
CA LYS A 97 -11.30 -0.61 4.32
C LYS A 97 -10.49 -1.29 5.42
N PHE A 98 -10.50 -0.71 6.61
CA PHE A 98 -9.87 -1.25 7.83
C PHE A 98 -10.90 -1.38 8.95
N SER A 99 -10.81 -2.46 9.73
CA SER A 99 -11.66 -2.64 10.92
C SER A 99 -11.21 -1.71 12.06
N ASP A 100 -12.08 -1.48 13.04
CA ASP A 100 -11.73 -0.61 14.16
C ASP A 100 -10.62 -1.21 15.04
N HIS A 101 -10.57 -2.54 15.16
CA HIS A 101 -9.46 -3.23 15.80
C HIS A 101 -8.14 -3.03 15.04
N ALA A 102 -8.17 -3.04 13.70
CA ALA A 102 -6.99 -2.76 12.88
C ALA A 102 -6.51 -1.31 13.10
N LYS A 103 -7.42 -0.33 13.11
CA LYS A 103 -7.10 1.08 13.39
C LYS A 103 -6.53 1.28 14.79
N ALA A 104 -7.17 0.68 15.81
CA ALA A 104 -6.73 0.80 17.20
C ALA A 104 -5.32 0.25 17.42
N TYR A 105 -5.04 -0.94 16.88
CA TYR A 105 -3.70 -1.54 16.93
C TYR A 105 -2.68 -0.67 16.19
N SER A 106 -3.02 -0.22 14.98
CA SER A 106 -2.12 0.59 14.14
C SER A 106 -1.74 1.91 14.82
N ASN A 107 -2.71 2.59 15.43
CA ASN A 107 -2.47 3.82 16.19
C ASN A 107 -1.51 3.57 17.36
N LYS A 108 -1.70 2.49 18.12
CA LYS A 108 -0.82 2.11 19.24
C LYS A 108 0.62 1.82 18.78
N ARG A 109 0.79 1.20 17.62
CA ARG A 109 2.10 0.79 17.07
C ARG A 109 2.72 1.79 16.10
N ARG A 110 2.03 2.90 15.83
CA ARG A 110 2.40 3.92 14.82
C ARG A 110 2.57 3.32 13.42
N ILE A 111 1.72 2.36 13.07
CA ILE A 111 1.62 1.77 11.73
C ILE A 111 0.72 2.66 10.88
N THR A 112 1.15 2.98 9.67
CA THR A 112 0.39 3.85 8.77
C THR A 112 -0.62 3.01 8.00
N LEU A 113 -1.89 3.41 8.04
CA LEU A 113 -2.96 2.86 7.22
C LEU A 113 -3.37 3.89 6.17
N LEU A 114 -3.36 3.50 4.90
CA LEU A 114 -3.80 4.35 3.79
C LEU A 114 -4.95 3.68 3.06
N THR A 115 -5.99 4.47 2.81
CA THR A 115 -7.11 4.10 1.96
C THR A 115 -6.98 4.68 0.58
N LYS A 116 -7.79 4.18 -0.37
CA LYS A 116 -7.90 4.76 -1.71
C LYS A 116 -8.11 6.29 -1.66
N LYS A 117 -8.95 6.74 -0.73
CA LYS A 117 -9.24 8.17 -0.52
C LYS A 117 -7.97 8.93 -0.11
N ASP A 118 -7.18 8.38 0.81
CA ASP A 118 -5.93 9.01 1.27
C ASP A 118 -4.91 9.14 0.13
N LEU A 119 -4.85 8.15 -0.77
CA LEU A 119 -3.93 8.16 -1.91
C LEU A 119 -4.34 9.17 -3.00
N GLN A 120 -5.64 9.41 -3.17
CA GLN A 120 -6.16 10.34 -4.17
C GLN A 120 -6.11 11.80 -3.71
N MET A 121 -5.94 12.05 -2.42
CA MET A 121 -5.82 13.41 -1.89
C MET A 121 -4.46 13.99 -2.21
N LYS A 122 -4.42 14.94 -3.16
CA LYS A 122 -3.28 15.84 -3.34
C LYS A 122 -3.19 16.75 -2.11
N LYS A 123 -2.09 16.67 -1.36
CA LYS A 123 -1.72 17.67 -0.36
C LYS A 123 -0.74 18.63 -1.00
#